data_AF-A0A7X6Z6U5-F1
#
_entry.id   AF-A0A7X6Z6U5-F1
#
_cell.length_a   1.000
_cell.length_b   1.000
_cell.length_c   1.000
_cell.angle_alpha   90.00
_cell.angle_beta   90.00
_cell.angle_gamma   90.00
#
_symmetry.space_group_name_H-M   'P 1'
#
loop_
_entity.id
_entity.type
_entity.pdbx_description
1 polymer ?
#
loop_
_entity_poly.entity_id
_entity_poly.type
_entity_poly.pdbx_seq_one_letter_code
_entity_poly.pdbx_strand_id
1 'polypeptide(L)'
;MFNFEVIWQYMPRILQGAVLTVELAVISVICAIVIGLVGALMRLSRSSLLNAIGAAYSTIVRGVPDLIWMLMVYYSAQLGLNALTSALGWDYFEISPFAAGVFTLSFIFGAYFTETFRAAI
;
A
#
# COMPACT_ATOMS: atom_id res chain seq x y z
N MET A 1 -19.47 -24.46 27.64
CA MET A 1 -20.56 -24.55 26.65
C MET A 1 -20.39 -23.36 25.71
N PHE A 2 -20.22 -23.57 24.41
CA PHE A 2 -20.05 -22.48 23.44
C PHE A 2 -21.33 -21.62 23.40
N ASN A 3 -21.19 -20.31 23.59
CA ASN A 3 -22.32 -19.38 23.59
C ASN A 3 -22.45 -18.74 22.20
N PHE A 4 -23.25 -19.37 21.33
CA PHE A 4 -23.46 -18.95 19.94
C PHE A 4 -24.27 -17.65 19.81
N GLU A 5 -24.93 -17.19 20.88
CA GLU A 5 -25.73 -15.96 20.88
C GLU A 5 -24.85 -14.71 20.75
N VAL A 6 -23.61 -14.80 21.25
CA VAL A 6 -22.58 -13.76 21.11
C VAL A 6 -22.27 -13.48 19.65
N ILE A 7 -22.29 -14.50 18.79
CA ILE A 7 -22.00 -14.33 17.34
C ILE A 7 -23.07 -13.47 16.69
N TRP A 8 -24.35 -13.70 17.00
CA TRP A 8 -25.45 -12.92 16.46
C TRP A 8 -25.40 -11.45 16.92
N GLN A 9 -24.96 -11.20 18.14
CA GLN A 9 -24.79 -9.85 18.67
C GLN A 9 -23.66 -9.07 17.95
N TYR A 10 -22.54 -9.73 17.62
CA TYR A 10 -21.42 -9.10 16.92
C TYR A 10 -21.51 -9.14 15.39
N MET A 11 -22.46 -9.90 14.83
CA MET A 11 -22.65 -10.06 13.38
C MET A 11 -22.62 -8.73 12.60
N PRO A 12 -23.29 -7.64 13.04
CA PRO A 12 -23.25 -6.38 12.30
C PRO A 12 -21.83 -5.77 12.23
N ARG A 13 -21.05 -5.88 13.31
CA ARG A 13 -19.67 -5.36 13.35
C ARG A 13 -18.73 -6.21 12.50
N ILE A 14 -18.93 -7.53 12.49
CA ILE A 14 -18.16 -8.45 11.64
C ILE A 14 -18.42 -8.14 10.16
N LEU A 15 -19.68 -7.92 9.78
CA LEU A 15 -20.05 -7.53 8.42
C LEU A 15 -19.44 -6.18 8.03
N GLN A 16 -19.46 -5.18 8.92
CA GLN A 16 -18.78 -3.91 8.69
C GLN A 16 -17.27 -4.08 8.45
N GLY A 17 -16.60 -4.91 9.27
CA GLY A 17 -15.19 -5.23 9.08
C GLY A 17 -14.90 -5.96 7.75
N ALA A 18 -15.80 -6.84 7.32
CA ALA A 18 -15.70 -7.53 6.04
C ALA A 18 -15.84 -6.54 4.87
N VAL A 19 -16.82 -5.63 4.92
CA VAL A 19 -16.98 -4.56 3.90
C VAL A 19 -15.72 -3.70 3.84
N LEU A 20 -15.21 -3.24 4.99
CA LEU A 20 -13.99 -2.43 5.05
C LEU A 20 -12.78 -3.14 4.43
N THR A 21 -12.66 -4.46 4.64
CA THR A 21 -11.59 -5.27 4.04
C THR A 21 -11.71 -5.34 2.53
N VAL A 22 -12.93 -5.51 2.01
CA VAL A 22 -13.21 -5.51 0.56
C VAL A 22 -12.90 -4.15 -0.04
N GLU A 23 -13.36 -3.05 0.58
CA GLU A 23 -13.08 -1.69 0.14
C GLU A 23 -11.57 -1.42 0.09
N LEU A 24 -10.86 -1.75 1.16
CA LEU A 24 -9.40 -1.62 1.24
C LEU A 24 -8.72 -2.40 0.12
N ALA A 25 -9.11 -3.67 -0.08
CA ALA A 25 -8.53 -4.54 -1.09
C ALA A 25 -8.76 -4.02 -2.51
N VAL A 26 -9.99 -3.64 -2.86
CA VAL A 26 -10.34 -3.16 -4.20
C VAL A 26 -9.57 -1.89 -4.55
N ILE A 27 -9.58 -0.89 -3.66
CA ILE A 27 -8.90 0.38 -3.91
C ILE A 27 -7.39 0.16 -3.99
N SER A 28 -6.81 -0.65 -3.09
CA SER A 28 -5.37 -0.93 -3.08
C SER A 28 -4.92 -1.64 -4.35
N VAL A 29 -5.71 -2.61 -4.84
CA VAL A 29 -5.38 -3.35 -6.07
C VAL A 29 -5.45 -2.43 -7.29
N ILE A 30 -6.47 -1.57 -7.40
CA ILE A 30 -6.57 -0.60 -8.51
C ILE A 30 -5.33 0.29 -8.54
N CYS A 31 -4.93 0.85 -7.40
CA CYS A 31 -3.73 1.68 -7.29
C CYS A 31 -2.45 0.87 -7.56
N ALA A 32 -2.34 -0.35 -7.04
CA ALA A 32 -1.22 -1.25 -7.29
C ALA A 32 -1.04 -1.55 -8.78
N ILE A 33 -2.13 -1.75 -9.53
CA ILE A 33 -2.07 -1.98 -10.99
C ILE A 33 -1.44 -0.78 -11.68
N VAL A 34 -1.85 0.45 -11.34
CA VAL A 34 -1.28 1.67 -11.93
C VAL A 34 0.22 1.76 -11.62
N ILE A 35 0.61 1.57 -10.35
CA ILE A 35 2.02 1.61 -9.92
C ILE A 35 2.82 0.52 -10.63
N GLY A 36 2.29 -0.70 -10.72
CA GLY A 36 2.92 -1.83 -11.36
C GLY A 36 3.13 -1.61 -12.87
N LEU A 37 2.15 -1.03 -13.56
CA LEU A 37 2.29 -0.69 -14.97
C LEU A 37 3.39 0.35 -15.19
N VAL A 38 3.42 1.41 -14.37
CA VAL A 38 4.48 2.42 -14.43
C VAL A 38 5.85 1.78 -14.14
N GLY A 39 5.93 0.91 -13.13
CA GLY A 39 7.14 0.15 -12.80
C GLY A 39 7.63 -0.73 -13.94
N ALA A 40 6.72 -1.45 -14.61
CA ALA A 40 7.04 -2.31 -15.74
C ALA A 40 7.54 -1.49 -16.94
N LEU A 41 6.90 -0.36 -17.25
CA LEU A 41 7.33 0.56 -18.31
C LEU A 41 8.73 1.14 -18.02
N MET A 42 9.00 1.53 -16.77
CA MET A 42 10.34 1.95 -16.35
C MET A 42 11.37 0.84 -16.59
N ARG A 43 11.02 -0.40 -16.27
CA ARG A 43 11.86 -1.60 -16.46
C ARG A 43 12.06 -2.01 -17.91
N LEU A 44 11.17 -1.65 -18.83
CA LEU A 44 11.32 -1.87 -20.27
C LEU A 44 11.98 -0.71 -21.00
N SER A 45 12.17 0.43 -20.32
CA SER A 45 12.76 1.61 -20.92
C SER A 45 14.20 1.36 -21.38
N ARG A 46 14.56 1.98 -22.51
CA ARG A 46 15.95 2.01 -23.02
C ARG A 46 16.88 2.84 -22.13
N SER A 47 16.31 3.76 -21.32
CA SER A 47 17.08 4.55 -20.38
C SER A 47 17.56 3.67 -19.22
N SER A 48 18.88 3.56 -19.06
CA SER A 48 19.51 2.82 -17.97
C SER A 48 19.07 3.32 -16.59
N LEU A 49 18.82 4.63 -16.46
CA LEU A 49 18.35 5.23 -15.21
C LEU A 49 16.93 4.79 -14.85
N LEU A 50 15.97 4.87 -15.79
CA LEU A 50 14.59 4.44 -15.53
C LEU A 50 14.53 2.95 -15.25
N ASN A 51 15.31 2.17 -15.99
CA ASN A 51 15.43 0.73 -15.78
C ASN A 51 15.94 0.41 -14.37
N ALA A 52 17.00 1.10 -13.94
CA ALA A 52 17.59 0.94 -12.61
C ALA A 52 16.62 1.36 -11.49
N ILE A 53 15.88 2.46 -11.66
CA ILE A 53 14.88 2.91 -10.67
C ILE A 53 13.77 1.86 -10.53
N GLY A 54 13.20 1.39 -11.65
CA GLY A 54 12.17 0.36 -11.62
C GLY A 54 12.67 -0.96 -11.01
N ALA A 55 13.93 -1.33 -11.28
CA ALA A 55 14.57 -2.50 -10.69
C ALA A 55 14.81 -2.35 -9.20
N ALA A 56 15.30 -1.19 -8.75
CA ALA A 56 15.53 -0.91 -7.33
C ALA A 56 14.21 -0.93 -6.56
N TYR A 57 13.17 -0.28 -7.09
CA TYR A 57 11.84 -0.31 -6.51
C TYR A 57 11.32 -1.74 -6.35
N SER A 58 11.27 -2.53 -7.43
CA SER A 58 10.72 -3.89 -7.36
C SER A 58 11.55 -4.82 -6.47
N THR A 59 12.88 -4.68 -6.48
CA THR A 59 13.79 -5.53 -5.70
C THR A 59 13.74 -5.21 -4.21
N ILE A 60 13.83 -3.93 -3.84
CA ILE A 60 13.85 -3.50 -2.43
C ILE A 60 12.51 -3.82 -1.77
N VAL A 61 11.40 -3.47 -2.43
CA VAL A 61 10.07 -3.63 -1.85
C VAL A 61 9.74 -5.10 -1.65
N ARG A 62 10.05 -5.97 -2.61
CA ARG A 62 9.83 -7.42 -2.51
C ARG A 62 10.87 -8.14 -1.63
N GLY A 63 11.98 -7.49 -1.31
CA GLY A 63 13.03 -8.02 -0.44
C GLY A 63 12.82 -7.75 1.05
N VAL A 64 11.98 -6.76 1.39
CA VAL A 64 11.61 -6.42 2.76
C VAL A 64 10.25 -7.04 3.10
N PRO A 65 10.08 -7.67 4.28
CA PRO A 65 8.79 -8.22 4.70
C PRO A 65 7.65 -7.18 4.66
N ASP A 66 6.49 -7.60 4.13
CA ASP A 66 5.29 -6.74 3.99
C ASP A 66 4.88 -6.07 5.31
N LEU A 67 4.99 -6.80 6.42
CA LEU A 67 4.68 -6.27 7.75
C LEU A 67 5.59 -5.09 8.11
N ILE A 68 6.88 -5.12 7.73
CA ILE A 68 7.81 -4.02 8.02
C ILE A 68 7.37 -2.77 7.27
N TRP A 69 6.96 -2.89 6.00
CA TRP A 69 6.40 -1.75 5.26
C TRP A 69 5.16 -1.17 5.94
N MET A 70 4.24 -2.02 6.41
CA MET A 70 3.06 -1.56 7.16
C MET A 70 3.44 -0.81 8.43
N LEU A 71 4.38 -1.33 9.22
CA LEU A 71 4.85 -0.67 10.43
C LEU A 71 5.56 0.65 10.11
N MET A 72 6.42 0.67 9.10
CA MET A 72 7.12 1.89 8.67
C MET A 72 6.14 2.97 8.22
N VAL A 73 5.16 2.65 7.38
CA VAL A 73 4.17 3.65 6.97
C VAL A 73 3.33 4.08 8.16
N TYR A 74 2.84 3.15 8.99
CA TYR A 74 2.00 3.48 10.13
C TYR A 74 2.69 4.42 11.14
N TYR A 75 3.96 4.16 11.48
CA TYR A 75 4.68 4.97 12.46
C TYR A 75 5.40 6.18 11.86
N SER A 76 5.93 6.06 10.63
CA SER A 76 6.77 7.10 10.04
C SER A 76 6.02 8.05 9.12
N ALA A 77 4.88 7.66 8.51
CA ALA A 77 4.18 8.54 7.58
C ALA A 77 3.66 9.80 8.27
N GLN A 78 3.03 9.67 9.45
CA GLN A 78 2.53 10.83 10.19
C GLN A 78 3.65 11.77 10.65
N LEU A 79 4.76 11.20 11.15
CA LEU A 79 5.92 11.98 11.60
C LEU A 79 6.58 12.71 10.43
N GLY A 80 6.80 12.03 9.31
CA GLY A 80 7.38 12.60 8.11
C GLY A 80 6.51 13.69 7.50
N LEU A 81 5.19 13.47 7.45
CA LEU A 81 4.25 14.46 6.94
C LEU A 81 4.22 15.71 7.84
N ASN A 82 4.19 15.55 9.16
CA ASN A 82 4.23 16.67 10.09
C ASN A 82 5.53 17.47 10.00
N ALA A 83 6.66 16.80 9.84
CA ALA A 83 7.95 17.48 9.63
C ALA A 83 7.92 18.30 8.32
N LEU A 84 7.35 17.73 7.26
CA LEU A 84 7.21 18.40 5.96
C LEU A 84 6.25 19.59 6.03
N THR A 85 5.05 19.43 6.62
CA THR A 85 4.06 20.51 6.74
C THR A 85 4.59 21.64 7.62
N SER A 86 5.25 21.32 8.74
CA SER A 86 5.89 22.31 9.61
C SER A 86 6.98 23.10 8.87
N ALA A 87 7.81 22.42 8.07
CA ALA A 87 8.85 23.06 7.27
C ALA A 87 8.28 23.98 6.17
N LEU A 88 7.10 23.67 5.65
CA LEU A 88 6.39 24.45 4.64
C LEU A 88 5.45 25.51 5.23
N GLY A 89 5.31 25.57 6.56
CA GLY A 89 4.38 26.47 7.25
C GLY A 89 2.91 26.10 7.04
N TRP A 90 2.61 24.85 6.70
CA TRP A 90 1.25 24.34 6.54
C TRP A 90 0.68 23.81 7.85
N ASP A 91 -0.64 23.78 7.92
CA ASP A 91 -1.36 23.21 9.05
C ASP A 91 -1.06 21.71 9.23
N TYR A 92 -1.24 21.25 10.47
CA TYR A 92 -1.14 19.85 10.83
C TYR A 92 -2.11 19.01 10.00
N PHE A 93 -1.61 17.95 9.38
CA PHE A 93 -2.40 17.04 8.56
C PHE A 93 -2.34 15.63 9.14
N GLU A 94 -3.49 15.08 9.51
CA GLU A 94 -3.58 13.71 10.03
C GLU A 94 -3.84 12.72 8.91
N ILE A 95 -2.99 11.70 8.80
CA ILE A 95 -3.16 10.63 7.82
C ILE A 95 -4.16 9.62 8.38
N SER A 96 -5.29 9.44 7.69
CA SER A 96 -6.24 8.40 8.08
C SER A 96 -5.60 7.00 7.98
N PRO A 97 -5.87 6.09 8.95
CA PRO A 97 -5.36 4.72 8.90
C PRO A 97 -5.76 3.97 7.62
N PHE A 98 -6.95 4.26 7.10
CA PHE A 98 -7.41 3.70 5.83
C PHE A 98 -6.52 4.14 4.66
N ALA A 99 -6.25 5.43 4.52
CA ALA A 99 -5.37 5.95 3.45
C ALA A 99 -3.94 5.42 3.57
N ALA A 100 -3.40 5.34 4.79
CA ALA A 100 -2.10 4.72 5.04
C ALA A 100 -2.07 3.24 4.63
N GLY A 101 -3.13 2.49 4.94
CA GLY A 101 -3.29 1.10 4.54
C GLY A 101 -3.35 0.94 3.02
N VAL A 102 -4.19 1.74 2.35
CA VAL A 102 -4.30 1.75 0.88
C VAL A 102 -2.95 2.06 0.25
N PHE A 103 -2.27 3.12 0.68
CA PHE A 103 -0.96 3.50 0.16
C PHE A 103 0.05 2.36 0.31
N THR A 104 0.15 1.79 1.50
CA THR A 104 1.11 0.72 1.80
C THR A 104 0.86 -0.51 0.93
N LEU A 105 -0.37 -1.00 0.89
CA LEU A 105 -0.73 -2.18 0.09
C LEU A 105 -0.52 -1.91 -1.40
N SER A 106 -0.88 -0.72 -1.87
CA SER A 106 -0.67 -0.33 -3.27
C SER A 106 0.81 -0.32 -3.64
N PHE A 107 1.66 0.21 -2.74
CA PHE A 107 3.11 0.27 -2.93
C PHE A 107 3.76 -1.11 -2.93
N ILE A 108 3.34 -2.00 -2.02
CA ILE A 108 3.83 -3.39 -1.96
C ILE A 108 3.39 -4.16 -3.20
N PHE A 109 2.07 -4.26 -3.45
CA PHE A 109 1.55 -5.02 -4.58
C PHE A 109 1.93 -4.44 -5.94
N GLY A 110 2.12 -3.13 -6.04
CA GLY A 110 2.67 -2.48 -7.24
C GLY A 110 4.06 -2.99 -7.60
N ALA A 111 4.91 -3.34 -6.62
CA ALA A 111 6.23 -3.90 -6.87
C ALA A 111 6.15 -5.34 -7.39
N TYR A 112 5.20 -6.14 -6.87
CA TYR A 112 4.92 -7.47 -7.39
C TYR A 112 4.37 -7.39 -8.83
N PHE A 113 3.40 -6.50 -9.08
CA PHE A 113 2.82 -6.30 -10.40
C PHE A 113 3.79 -5.73 -11.43
N THR A 114 4.76 -4.91 -11.01
CA THR A 114 5.87 -4.47 -11.88
C THR A 114 6.55 -5.66 -12.55
N GLU A 115 6.81 -6.70 -11.78
CA GLU A 115 7.55 -7.88 -12.24
C GLU A 115 6.65 -8.83 -13.03
N THR A 116 5.38 -8.98 -12.62
CA THR A 116 4.37 -9.73 -13.37
C THR A 116 4.11 -9.12 -14.74
N PHE A 117 3.87 -7.81 -14.83
CA PHE A 117 3.61 -7.13 -16.10
C PHE A 117 4.86 -7.09 -16.98
N ARG A 118 6.05 -6.84 -16.41
CA ARG A 118 7.31 -6.92 -17.16
C ARG A 118 7.54 -8.30 -17.77
N ALA A 119 7.13 -9.37 -17.10
CA ALA A 119 7.29 -10.73 -17.64
C ALA A 119 6.25 -11.07 -18.72
N ALA A 120 5.15 -10.33 -18.80
CA ALA A 120 4.07 -10.55 -19.75
C ALA A 120 4.22 -9.73 -21.05
N ILE A 121 4.95 -8.61 -21.00
CA ILE A 121 5.24 -7.72 -22.14
C ILE A 121 6.58 -8.11 -22.77
#